data_AF-A0A971EDV5-F1
#
_entry.id   AF-A0A971EDV5-F1
#
_cell.length_a   1.000
_cell.length_b   1.000
_cell.length_c   1.000
_cell.angle_alpha   90.00
_cell.angle_beta   90.00
_cell.angle_gamma   90.00
#
_symmetry.space_group_name_H-M   'P 1'
#
loop_
_entity.id
_entity.type
_entity.pdbx_description
1 polymer ?
#
loop_
_entity_poly.entity_id
_entity_poly.type
_entity_poly.pdbx_seq_one_letter_code
_entity_poly.pdbx_strand_id
1 'polypeptide(L)'
;MITLIASATSQIQAASALTDLRNRGYEVEAAIKKSGESWEGDHRRGARQFFDQGYYILTIRCEPEEAGHIKEHLGELHGLDHIKIIPEND
;
A
#
# COMPACT_ATOMS: atom_id res chain seq x y z
N MET A 1 -10.14 -12.27 0.21
CA MET A 1 -9.66 -10.88 0.19
C MET A 1 -8.60 -10.62 1.27
N ILE A 2 -7.59 -9.84 0.92
CA ILE A 2 -6.50 -9.37 1.78
C ILE A 2 -6.20 -7.91 1.46
N THR A 3 -5.51 -7.22 2.37
CA THR A 3 -5.03 -5.86 2.17
C THR A 3 -3.51 -5.83 2.08
N LEU A 4 -2.96 -5.31 0.97
CA LEU A 4 -1.55 -4.99 0.83
C LEU A 4 -1.31 -3.52 1.18
N ILE A 5 -0.24 -3.27 1.92
CA ILE A 5 0.20 -1.92 2.30
C ILE A 5 1.61 -1.70 1.78
N ALA A 6 1.75 -0.81 0.81
CA ALA A 6 3.04 -0.41 0.25
C ALA A 6 3.37 1.02 0.68
N SER A 7 4.66 1.31 0.90
CA SER A 7 5.16 2.66 1.20
C SER A 7 6.02 3.20 0.07
N ALA A 8 5.67 4.39 -0.42
CA ALA A 8 6.43 5.14 -1.40
C ALA A 8 7.10 6.35 -0.74
N THR A 9 8.32 6.67 -1.19
CA THR A 9 9.13 7.78 -0.64
C THR A 9 8.85 9.11 -1.34
N SER A 10 8.10 9.08 -2.44
CA SER A 10 7.72 10.28 -3.20
C SER A 10 6.29 10.21 -3.72
N GLN A 11 5.71 11.39 -3.94
CA GLN A 11 4.35 11.53 -4.49
C GLN A 11 4.26 10.91 -5.89
N ILE A 12 5.29 11.10 -6.71
CA ILE A 12 5.33 10.62 -8.09
C ILE A 12 5.30 9.09 -8.11
N GLN A 13 6.10 8.46 -7.24
CA GLN A 13 6.14 7.00 -7.11
C GLN A 13 4.78 6.45 -6.67
N ALA A 14 4.15 7.08 -5.66
CA ALA A 14 2.84 6.68 -5.17
C ALA A 14 1.73 6.85 -6.23
N ALA A 15 1.73 7.99 -6.93
CA ALA A 15 0.74 8.30 -7.96
C ALA A 15 0.88 7.37 -9.18
N SER A 16 2.12 7.04 -9.56
CA SER A 16 2.41 6.08 -10.63
C SER A 16 1.84 4.70 -10.29
N ALA A 17 2.16 4.16 -9.11
CA ALA A 17 1.65 2.87 -8.65
C ALA A 17 0.12 2.86 -8.50
N LEU A 18 -0.47 3.93 -7.94
CA LEU A 18 -1.92 4.07 -7.81
C LEU A 18 -2.62 4.02 -9.18
N THR A 19 -2.08 4.74 -10.16
CA THR A 19 -2.66 4.81 -11.50
C THR A 19 -2.57 3.48 -12.21
N ASP A 20 -1.42 2.81 -12.15
CA ASP A 20 -1.22 1.51 -12.78
C ASP A 20 -2.13 0.43 -12.17
N LEU A 21 -2.20 0.33 -10.84
CA LEU A 21 -3.07 -0.63 -10.16
C LEU A 21 -4.56 -0.38 -10.44
N ARG A 22 -4.99 0.88 -10.48
CA ARG A 22 -6.37 1.22 -10.83
C ARG A 22 -6.68 0.87 -12.29
N ASN A 23 -5.75 1.08 -13.22
CA ASN A 23 -5.92 0.69 -14.62
C ASN A 23 -6.04 -0.83 -14.81
N ARG A 24 -5.47 -1.61 -13.88
CA ARG A 24 -5.58 -3.08 -13.83
C ARG A 24 -6.86 -3.58 -13.15
N GLY A 25 -7.65 -2.68 -12.55
CA GLY A 25 -8.92 -3.01 -11.90
C GLY A 25 -8.84 -3.29 -10.41
N TYR A 26 -7.68 -3.07 -9.77
CA TYR A 26 -7.56 -3.24 -8.32
C TYR A 26 -8.22 -2.11 -7.54
N GLU A 27 -8.80 -2.45 -6.39
CA GLU A 27 -9.26 -1.46 -5.42
C GLU A 27 -8.04 -0.95 -4.64
N VAL A 28 -7.64 0.29 -4.94
CA VAL A 28 -6.45 0.91 -4.35
C VAL A 28 -6.74 2.33 -3.88
N GLU A 29 -6.23 2.66 -2.70
CA GLU A 29 -6.28 3.98 -2.08
C GLU A 29 -4.87 4.46 -1.73
N ALA A 30 -4.57 5.73 -2.01
CA ALA A 30 -3.32 6.37 -1.60
C ALA A 30 -3.60 7.45 -0.57
N ALA A 31 -2.83 7.47 0.51
CA ALA A 31 -2.87 8.56 1.49
C ALA A 31 -1.46 8.92 1.97
N ILE A 32 -1.28 10.19 2.29
CA ILE A 32 0.00 10.71 2.80
C ILE A 32 0.00 10.53 4.31
N LYS A 33 1.04 9.90 4.87
CA LYS A 33 1.27 9.93 6.32
C LYS A 33 2.35 10.97 6.60
N LYS A 34 1.97 12.13 7.15
CA LYS A 34 2.95 13.11 7.63
C LYS A 34 3.48 12.67 8.99
N SER A 35 4.75 13.00 9.26
CA SER A 35 5.37 12.80 10.57
C SER A 35 4.52 13.50 11.65
N GLY A 36 4.10 12.76 12.68
CA GLY A 36 3.29 13.28 13.79
C GLY A 36 1.77 13.21 13.61
N GLU A 37 1.23 12.83 12.45
CA GLU A 37 -0.23 12.64 12.29
C GLU A 37 -0.66 11.22 12.71
N SER A 38 -1.63 11.14 13.62
CA SER A 38 -2.29 9.87 13.96
C SER A 38 -3.23 9.49 12.81
N TRP A 39 -2.82 8.48 12.05
CA TRP A 39 -3.59 7.89 10.97
C TRP A 39 -4.73 7.03 11.56
N GLU A 40 -5.92 7.60 11.71
CA GLU A 40 -7.11 6.89 12.24
C GLU A 40 -7.85 6.14 11.11
N GLY A 41 -8.12 4.85 11.33
CA GLY A 41 -8.86 3.97 10.41
C GLY A 41 -8.70 2.49 10.79
N ASP A 42 -9.79 1.73 10.77
CA ASP A 42 -9.89 0.36 11.32
C ASP A 42 -8.92 -0.64 10.65
N HIS A 43 -8.69 -0.53 9.34
CA HIS A 43 -7.73 -1.37 8.59
C HIS A 43 -6.25 -1.06 8.87
N ARG A 44 -5.94 -0.08 9.74
CA ARG A 44 -4.59 0.51 9.87
C ARG A 44 -3.86 0.20 11.17
N ARG A 45 -4.47 -0.51 12.14
CA ARG A 45 -3.75 -0.89 13.38
C ARG A 45 -2.49 -1.70 13.08
N GLY A 46 -2.53 -2.60 12.08
CA GLY A 46 -1.36 -3.37 11.62
C GLY A 46 -0.33 -2.53 10.85
N ALA A 47 -0.73 -1.46 10.18
CA ALA A 47 0.17 -0.58 9.43
C ALA A 47 0.87 0.47 10.31
N ARG A 48 0.22 0.82 11.44
CA ARG A 48 0.56 1.97 12.29
C ARG A 48 1.99 1.91 12.83
N GLN A 49 2.49 0.72 13.15
CA GLN A 49 3.81 0.52 13.78
C GLN A 49 4.99 0.55 12.81
N PHE A 50 4.78 0.49 11.50
CA PHE A 50 5.88 0.19 10.57
C PHE A 50 6.34 1.33 9.70
N PHE A 51 5.50 2.35 9.50
CA PHE A 51 5.81 3.49 8.63
C PHE A 51 5.75 4.77 9.45
N ASP A 52 6.85 5.14 10.12
CA ASP A 52 6.85 6.22 11.12
C ASP A 52 7.19 7.61 10.55
N GLN A 53 7.44 7.74 9.25
CA GLN A 53 7.94 8.98 8.65
C GLN A 53 7.22 9.31 7.33
N GLY A 54 7.53 10.48 6.73
CA GLY A 54 6.83 11.12 5.59
C GLY A 54 6.73 10.30 4.30
N TYR A 55 6.05 9.17 4.36
CA TYR A 55 5.82 8.23 3.27
C TYR A 55 4.38 8.34 2.76
N TYR A 56 4.23 8.06 1.47
CA TYR A 56 2.94 7.85 0.84
C TYR A 56 2.57 6.39 1.02
N ILE A 57 1.41 6.11 1.60
CA ILE A 57 0.95 4.76 1.84
C ILE A 57 -0.12 4.41 0.81
N LEU A 58 0.10 3.29 0.13
CA LEU A 58 -0.86 2.66 -0.79
C LEU A 58 -1.50 1.48 -0.07
N THR A 59 -2.83 1.47 -0.04
CA THR A 59 -3.64 0.37 0.50
C THR A 59 -4.34 -0.28 -0.67
N ILE A 60 -4.15 -1.59 -0.86
CA ILE A 60 -4.60 -2.32 -2.05
C ILE A 60 -5.38 -3.52 -1.57
N ARG A 61 -6.64 -3.67 -1.98
CA ARG A 61 -7.43 -4.88 -1.72
C ARG A 61 -7.33 -5.81 -2.92
N CYS A 62 -6.99 -7.07 -2.67
CA CYS A 62 -6.87 -8.09 -3.71
C CYS A 62 -7.17 -9.48 -3.15
N GLU A 63 -7.25 -10.48 -4.01
CA GLU A 63 -7.30 -11.86 -3.56
C GLU A 63 -5.90 -12.35 -3.11
N PRO A 64 -5.81 -13.33 -2.19
CA PRO A 64 -4.54 -13.86 -1.70
C PRO A 64 -3.62 -14.39 -2.82
N GLU A 65 -4.20 -14.94 -3.89
CA GLU A 65 -3.46 -15.47 -5.04
C GLU A 65 -2.79 -14.36 -5.87
N GLU A 66 -3.37 -13.15 -5.89
CA GLU A 66 -2.85 -12.00 -6.62
C GLU A 66 -1.73 -11.27 -5.85
N ALA A 67 -1.62 -11.55 -4.55
CA ALA A 67 -0.71 -10.86 -3.64
C ALA A 67 0.76 -10.91 -4.11
N GLY A 68 1.19 -12.07 -4.60
CA GLY A 68 2.55 -12.29 -5.10
C GLY A 68 2.83 -11.42 -6.32
N HIS A 69 1.91 -11.46 -7.29
CA HIS A 69 2.01 -10.70 -8.53
C HIS A 69 2.03 -9.18 -8.27
N ILE A 70 1.15 -8.69 -7.40
CA ILE A 70 1.12 -7.26 -7.06
C ILE A 70 2.41 -6.84 -6.35
N LYS A 71 2.95 -7.69 -5.47
CA LYS A 71 4.20 -7.41 -4.77
C LYS A 71 5.39 -7.30 -5.72
N GLU A 72 5.55 -8.28 -6.62
CA GLU A 72 6.63 -8.27 -7.62
C GLU A 72 6.51 -7.05 -8.53
N HIS A 73 5.31 -6.80 -9.03
CA HIS A 73 5.01 -5.69 -9.92
C HIS A 73 5.33 -4.32 -9.29
N LEU A 74 4.93 -4.11 -8.04
CA LEU A 74 5.21 -2.88 -7.31
C LEU A 74 6.71 -2.68 -7.03
N GLY A 75 7.44 -3.76 -6.73
CA GLY A 75 8.90 -3.73 -6.59
C GLY A 75 9.60 -3.36 -7.90
N GLU A 76 9.33 -4.11 -8.97
CA GLU A 76 10.03 -3.99 -10.24
C GLU A 76 9.74 -2.68 -10.99
N LEU A 77 8.48 -2.25 -11.03
CA LEU A 77 8.07 -1.11 -11.86
C LEU A 77 8.00 0.21 -11.09
N HIS A 78 7.74 0.13 -9.79
CA HIS A 78 7.57 1.31 -8.97
C HIS A 78 8.63 1.45 -7.89
N GLY A 79 9.54 0.48 -7.70
CA GLY A 79 10.57 0.53 -6.64
C GLY A 79 9.96 0.52 -5.24
N LEU A 80 8.83 -0.18 -5.09
CA LEU A 80 8.07 -0.30 -3.84
C LEU A 80 8.30 -1.68 -3.21
N ASP A 81 9.52 -1.93 -2.74
CA ASP A 81 9.89 -3.23 -2.18
C ASP A 81 9.34 -3.46 -0.75
N HIS A 82 8.96 -2.36 -0.08
CA HIS A 82 8.44 -2.39 1.28
C HIS A 82 6.93 -2.58 1.29
N ILE A 83 6.49 -3.83 1.17
CA ILE A 83 5.08 -4.22 1.13
C ILE A 83 4.74 -5.14 2.31
N LYS A 84 3.61 -4.86 2.95
CA LYS A 84 3.03 -5.69 4.00
C LYS A 84 1.71 -6.27 3.56
N ILE A 85 1.48 -7.52 3.93
CA ILE A 85 0.24 -8.24 3.67
C ILE A 85 -0.53 -8.32 4.98
N ILE A 86 -1.76 -7.83 4.99
CA ILE A 86 -2.70 -7.95 6.11
C ILE A 86 -3.85 -8.84 5.62
N PRO A 87 -4.00 -10.07 6.15
CA PRO A 87 -5.16 -10.88 5.84
C PRO A 87 -6.45 -10.22 6.35
N GLU A 88 -7.53 -10.25 5.57
CA GLU A 88 -8.86 -9.89 6.07
C GLU A 88 -9.48 -11.12 6.75
N ASN A 89 -9.18 -11.29 8.05
CA ASN A 89 -9.80 -12.14 9.10
C ASN A 89 -8.69 -12.70 10.01
N ASP A 90 -8.76 -12.67 11.35
CA ASP A 90 -9.89 -12.61 12.30
C ASP A 90 -10.01 -11.26 13.05
#